data_AF-A0A0G4H025-F1
#
_entry.id   AF-A0A0G4H025-F1
#
_cell.length_a   1.000
_cell.length_b   1.000
_cell.length_c   1.000
_cell.angle_alpha   90.00
_cell.angle_beta   90.00
_cell.angle_gamma   90.00
#
_symmetry.space_group_name_H-M   'P 1'
#
loop_
_entity.id
_entity.type
_entity.pdbx_description
1 polymer ?
#
loop_
_entity_poly.entity_id
_entity_poly.type
_entity_poly.pdbx_seq_one_letter_code
_entity_poly.pdbx_strand_id
1 'polypeptide(L)'
;MEEIDLERASTVVETPEQRMMHLLEELVGYTIFHFHDEENMFIKHQLPAKRMTRHVRFHQALVEKVGDVLLTVDFTRMAVWDDLIAFLKDWLVLHIINVDQKDSALILQRQNKWKYIP
;
A
#
# COMPACT_ATOMS: atom_id res chain seq x y z
N MET A 1 52.29 -13.05 -20.43
CA MET A 1 51.23 -12.03 -20.52
C MET A 1 49.94 -12.81 -20.38
N GLU A 2 49.45 -12.94 -19.16
CA GLU A 2 48.18 -13.64 -18.89
C GLU A 2 47.05 -12.76 -19.42
N GLU A 3 46.23 -13.33 -20.30
CA GLU A 3 44.97 -12.72 -20.72
C GLU A 3 44.04 -12.68 -19.51
N ILE A 4 43.62 -11.47 -19.16
CA ILE A 4 42.55 -11.23 -18.19
C ILE A 4 41.26 -11.66 -18.89
N ASP A 5 40.68 -12.76 -18.40
CA ASP A 5 39.35 -13.24 -18.79
C ASP A 5 38.29 -12.21 -18.36
N LEU A 6 37.93 -11.34 -19.31
CA LEU A 6 36.97 -10.25 -19.14
C LEU A 6 35.51 -10.71 -19.30
N GLU A 7 35.22 -12.01 -19.45
CA GLU A 7 33.84 -12.50 -19.66
C GLU A 7 33.08 -12.86 -18.36
N ARG A 8 33.67 -12.69 -17.18
CA ARG A 8 32.95 -12.82 -15.89
C ARG A 8 32.15 -11.58 -15.49
N ALA A 9 31.57 -10.86 -16.44
CA ALA A 9 30.46 -9.96 -16.15
C ALA A 9 29.22 -10.81 -15.84
N SER A 10 29.09 -11.19 -14.57
CA SER A 10 27.96 -11.90 -13.99
C SER A 10 26.64 -11.20 -14.32
N THR A 11 25.98 -11.62 -15.40
CA THR A 11 24.55 -11.35 -15.60
C THR A 11 23.79 -12.25 -14.64
N VAL A 12 23.62 -11.79 -13.40
CA VAL A 12 22.72 -12.46 -12.46
C VAL A 12 21.31 -12.33 -13.03
N VAL A 13 20.86 -13.37 -13.73
CA VAL A 13 19.47 -13.48 -14.16
C VAL A 13 18.65 -13.65 -12.88
N GLU A 14 17.90 -12.62 -12.55
CA GLU A 14 16.99 -12.62 -11.41
C GLU A 14 16.02 -13.80 -11.50
N THR A 15 15.82 -14.52 -10.40
CA THR A 15 14.85 -15.63 -10.38
C THR A 15 13.42 -15.09 -10.38
N PRO A 16 12.42 -15.87 -10.80
CA PRO A 16 11.01 -15.47 -10.68
C PRO A 16 10.62 -15.05 -9.26
N GLU A 17 11.14 -15.73 -8.25
CA GLU A 17 10.88 -15.45 -6.84
C GLU A 17 11.46 -14.09 -6.42
N GLN A 18 12.70 -13.79 -6.86
CA GLN A 18 13.33 -12.49 -6.61
C GLN A 18 12.52 -11.36 -7.26
N ARG A 19 12.07 -11.54 -8.51
CA ARG A 19 11.18 -10.58 -9.18
C ARG A 19 9.88 -10.35 -8.42
N MET A 20 9.26 -11.43 -7.94
CA MET A 20 8.01 -11.33 -7.19
C MET A 20 8.21 -10.60 -5.86
N MET A 21 9.33 -10.84 -5.17
CA MET A 21 9.67 -10.12 -3.95
C MET A 21 9.89 -8.63 -4.21
N HIS A 22 10.65 -8.26 -5.24
CA HIS A 22 10.83 -6.85 -5.61
C HIS A 22 9.50 -6.16 -5.96
N LEU A 23 8.62 -6.82 -6.73
CA LEU A 23 7.30 -6.26 -7.03
C LEU A 23 6.44 -6.07 -5.77
N LEU A 24 6.55 -6.98 -4.80
CA LEU A 24 5.85 -6.86 -3.54
C LEU A 24 6.41 -5.69 -2.70
N GLU A 25 7.73 -5.50 -2.68
CA GLU A 25 8.37 -4.36 -2.02
C GLU A 25 7.95 -3.03 -2.66
N GLU A 26 7.92 -2.94 -3.98
CA GLU A 26 7.43 -1.76 -4.70
C GLU A 26 5.95 -1.49 -4.41
N LEU A 27 5.12 -2.53 -4.38
CA LEU A 27 3.69 -2.42 -4.04
C LEU A 27 3.51 -1.88 -2.61
N VAL A 28 4.27 -2.39 -1.64
CA VAL A 28 4.24 -1.92 -0.24
C VAL A 28 4.71 -0.47 -0.16
N GLY A 29 5.82 -0.14 -0.83
CA GLY A 29 6.34 1.23 -0.88
C GLY A 29 5.33 2.21 -1.44
N TYR A 30 4.67 1.85 -2.54
CA TYR A 30 3.63 2.69 -3.14
C TYR A 30 2.38 2.80 -2.25
N THR A 31 2.00 1.72 -1.57
CA THR A 31 0.85 1.71 -0.64
C THR A 31 1.09 2.68 0.52
N ILE A 32 2.27 2.68 1.11
CA ILE A 32 2.66 3.62 2.18
C ILE A 32 2.65 5.06 1.66
N PHE A 33 3.20 5.29 0.47
CA PHE A 33 3.17 6.61 -0.18
C PHE A 33 1.72 7.10 -0.39
N HIS A 34 0.85 6.24 -0.91
CA HIS A 34 -0.57 6.54 -1.13
C HIS A 34 -1.28 6.93 0.18
N PHE A 35 -1.10 6.14 1.24
CA PHE A 35 -1.66 6.44 2.56
C PHE A 35 -1.21 7.79 3.09
N HIS A 36 0.07 8.14 2.93
CA HIS A 36 0.59 9.43 3.36
C HIS A 36 -0.04 10.60 2.58
N ASP A 37 -0.20 10.46 1.27
CA ASP A 37 -0.82 11.50 0.43
C ASP A 37 -2.30 11.71 0.80
N GLU A 38 -3.05 10.62 0.99
CA GLU A 38 -4.45 10.68 1.41
C GLU A 38 -4.62 11.31 2.81
N GLU A 39 -3.80 10.88 3.78
CA GLU A 39 -3.83 11.43 5.13
C GLU A 39 -3.54 12.93 5.13
N ASN A 40 -2.55 13.38 4.37
CA ASN A 40 -2.24 14.80 4.20
C ASN A 40 -3.40 15.58 3.59
N MET A 41 -4.07 15.00 2.58
CA MET A 41 -5.25 15.60 1.95
C MET A 41 -6.41 15.72 2.95
N PHE A 42 -6.68 14.68 3.75
CA PHE A 42 -7.72 14.71 4.78
C PHE A 42 -7.42 15.67 5.93
N ILE A 43 -6.15 15.81 6.32
CA ILE A 43 -5.71 16.83 7.29
C ILE A 43 -5.98 18.23 6.73
N LYS A 44 -5.53 18.50 5.50
CA LYS A 44 -5.70 19.79 4.82
C LYS A 44 -7.17 20.20 4.72
N HIS A 45 -8.06 19.24 4.48
CA HIS A 45 -9.49 19.46 4.37
C HIS A 45 -10.27 19.26 5.67
N GLN A 46 -9.58 19.14 6.80
CA GLN A 46 -10.16 19.11 8.15
C GLN A 46 -11.19 18.00 8.33
N LEU A 47 -10.85 16.78 7.89
CA LEU A 47 -11.61 15.58 8.25
C LEU A 47 -11.76 15.50 9.78
N PRO A 48 -12.96 15.20 10.33
CA PRO A 48 -13.13 15.17 11.78
C PRO A 48 -12.15 14.21 12.46
N ALA A 49 -11.54 14.65 13.57
CA ALA A 49 -10.47 13.92 14.25
C ALA A 49 -10.78 12.43 14.50
N LYS A 50 -12.00 12.12 14.96
CA LYS A 50 -12.42 10.71 15.17
C LYS A 50 -12.38 9.86 13.90
N ARG A 51 -12.68 10.44 12.74
CA ARG A 51 -12.61 9.76 11.43
C ARG A 51 -11.16 9.63 10.98
N MET A 52 -10.38 10.70 11.13
CA MET A 52 -8.94 10.69 10.85
C MET A 52 -8.22 9.59 11.63
N THR A 53 -8.40 9.53 12.96
CA THR A 53 -7.80 8.48 13.81
C THR A 53 -8.22 7.07 13.35
N ARG A 54 -9.48 6.88 12.95
CA ARG A 54 -9.97 5.58 12.47
C ARG A 54 -9.32 5.21 11.13
N HIS A 55 -9.21 6.16 10.21
CA HIS A 55 -8.65 5.96 8.88
C HIS A 55 -7.15 5.60 8.97
N VAL A 56 -6.35 6.40 9.68
CA VAL A 56 -4.92 6.11 9.95
C VAL A 56 -4.74 4.74 10.61
N ARG A 57 -5.62 4.36 11.54
CA ARG A 57 -5.55 3.05 12.18
C ARG A 57 -5.77 1.89 11.19
N PHE A 58 -6.60 2.06 10.17
CA PHE A 58 -6.75 1.03 9.13
C PHE A 58 -5.47 0.91 8.28
N HIS A 59 -4.86 2.02 7.92
CA HIS A 59 -3.57 2.03 7.20
C HIS A 59 -2.47 1.34 8.00
N GLN A 60 -2.28 1.73 9.26
CA GLN A 60 -1.29 1.13 10.15
C GLN A 60 -1.49 -0.37 10.30
N ALA A 61 -2.73 -0.81 10.48
CA ALA A 61 -3.05 -2.24 10.60
C ALA A 61 -2.70 -3.04 9.34
N LEU A 62 -2.85 -2.47 8.13
CA LEU A 62 -2.41 -3.13 6.91
C LEU A 62 -0.88 -3.21 6.86
N VAL A 63 -0.20 -2.08 7.09
CA VAL A 63 1.28 -2.02 7.00
C VAL A 63 1.91 -3.00 7.99
N GLU A 64 1.42 -3.06 9.23
CA GLU A 64 1.87 -4.03 10.23
C GLU A 64 1.64 -5.47 9.73
N LYS A 65 0.42 -5.77 9.24
CA LYS A 65 0.07 -7.11 8.78
C LYS A 65 0.94 -7.58 7.61
N VAL A 66 1.21 -6.70 6.64
CA VAL A 66 2.05 -7.02 5.49
C VAL A 66 3.51 -7.15 5.91
N GLY A 67 4.00 -6.27 6.81
CA GLY A 67 5.32 -6.39 7.40
C GLY A 67 5.54 -7.73 8.11
N ASP A 68 4.56 -8.19 8.90
CA ASP A 68 4.61 -9.49 9.55
C ASP A 68 4.67 -10.63 8.53
N VAL A 69 3.87 -10.57 7.46
CA VAL A 69 3.88 -11.59 6.39
C VAL A 69 5.24 -11.63 5.69
N LEU A 70 5.83 -10.48 5.38
CA LEU A 70 7.15 -10.39 4.77
C LEU A 70 8.27 -10.98 5.63
N LEU A 71 8.17 -10.88 6.95
CA LEU A 71 9.18 -11.36 7.89
C LEU A 71 9.04 -12.86 8.24
N THR A 72 7.83 -13.40 8.18
CA THR A 72 7.52 -14.71 8.79
C THR A 72 7.19 -15.82 7.79
N VAL A 73 6.91 -15.48 6.53
CA VAL A 73 6.36 -16.45 5.58
C VAL A 73 7.40 -16.96 4.58
N ASP A 74 7.33 -18.26 4.31
CA ASP A 74 8.12 -18.94 3.28
C ASP A 74 7.47 -18.76 1.88
N PHE A 75 7.99 -17.78 1.14
CA PHE A 75 7.52 -17.43 -0.21
C PHE A 75 7.95 -18.41 -1.31
N THR A 76 8.64 -19.52 -0.99
CA THR A 76 8.90 -20.58 -1.99
C THR A 76 7.64 -21.37 -2.36
N ARG A 77 6.56 -21.21 -1.58
CA ARG A 77 5.28 -21.91 -1.78
C ARG A 77 4.30 -21.03 -2.54
N MET A 78 3.86 -21.47 -3.72
CA MET A 78 2.91 -20.68 -4.54
C MET A 78 1.59 -20.34 -3.83
N ALA A 79 1.05 -21.24 -3.00
CA ALA A 79 -0.19 -20.98 -2.26
C ALA A 79 -0.12 -19.75 -1.33
N VAL A 80 1.07 -19.44 -0.80
CA VAL A 80 1.27 -18.22 0.01
C VAL A 80 1.01 -16.96 -0.80
N TRP A 81 1.47 -16.94 -2.05
CA TRP A 81 1.29 -15.80 -2.93
C TRP A 81 -0.17 -15.59 -3.28
N ASP A 82 -0.90 -16.66 -3.57
CA ASP A 82 -2.33 -16.60 -3.85
C ASP A 82 -3.11 -16.04 -2.65
N ASP A 83 -2.80 -16.52 -1.45
CA ASP A 83 -3.43 -16.04 -0.20
C ASP A 83 -3.12 -14.56 0.07
N LEU A 84 -1.87 -14.14 -0.14
CA LEU A 84 -1.46 -12.74 0.03
C LEU A 84 -2.16 -11.82 -0.97
N ILE A 85 -2.20 -12.19 -2.26
CA ILE A 85 -2.86 -11.38 -3.29
C ILE A 85 -4.36 -11.32 -3.05
N ALA A 86 -5.00 -12.42 -2.66
CA ALA A 86 -6.41 -12.43 -2.30
C ALA A 86 -6.68 -11.50 -1.12
N PHE A 87 -5.87 -11.58 -0.06
CA PHE A 87 -5.97 -10.69 1.11
C PHE A 87 -5.82 -9.21 0.72
N LEU A 88 -4.78 -8.85 -0.03
CA LEU A 88 -4.51 -7.46 -0.42
C LEU A 88 -5.65 -6.90 -1.27
N LYS A 89 -6.17 -7.68 -2.22
CA LYS A 89 -7.29 -7.28 -3.07
C LYS A 89 -8.56 -7.04 -2.25
N ASP A 90 -8.91 -7.98 -1.36
CA ASP A 90 -10.11 -7.88 -0.55
C ASP A 90 -10.02 -6.71 0.43
N TRP A 91 -8.86 -6.53 1.08
CA TRP A 91 -8.63 -5.39 1.96
C TRP A 91 -8.79 -4.07 1.20
N LEU A 92 -8.17 -3.94 0.02
CA LEU A 92 -8.18 -2.71 -0.77
C LEU A 92 -9.60 -2.32 -1.21
N VAL A 93 -10.36 -3.28 -1.74
CA VAL A 93 -11.74 -3.03 -2.19
C VAL A 93 -12.61 -2.58 -1.00
N LEU A 94 -12.49 -3.28 0.13
CA LEU A 94 -13.27 -2.94 1.32
C LEU A 94 -12.87 -1.58 1.90
N HIS A 95 -11.58 -1.25 1.89
CA HIS A 95 -11.06 0.02 2.37
C HIS A 95 -11.58 1.20 1.54
N ILE A 96 -11.38 1.15 0.22
CA ILE A 96 -11.83 2.20 -0.71
C ILE A 96 -13.33 2.48 -0.56
N ILE A 97 -14.15 1.44 -0.58
CA ILE A 97 -15.61 1.60 -0.55
C ILE A 97 -16.09 2.06 0.83
N ASN A 98 -15.55 1.49 1.91
CA ASN A 98 -16.12 1.69 3.24
C ASN A 98 -15.47 2.79 4.06
N VAL A 99 -14.28 3.24 3.68
CA VAL A 99 -13.51 4.24 4.41
C VAL A 99 -13.30 5.46 3.53
N ASP A 100 -12.51 5.34 2.46
CA ASP A 100 -11.97 6.47 1.68
C ASP A 100 -13.09 7.26 1.00
N GLN A 101 -14.01 6.55 0.34
CA GLN A 101 -15.17 7.18 -0.29
C GLN A 101 -16.06 7.89 0.74
N LYS A 102 -16.24 7.32 1.94
CA LYS A 102 -17.10 7.91 2.97
C LYS A 102 -16.46 9.14 3.60
N ASP A 103 -15.15 9.10 3.83
CA ASP A 103 -14.41 10.23 4.41
C ASP A 103 -14.25 11.36 3.36
N SER A 104 -14.00 11.03 2.09
CA SER A 104 -14.02 11.97 0.95
C SER A 104 -15.40 12.62 0.75
N ALA A 105 -16.49 11.83 0.77
CA ALA A 105 -17.85 12.36 0.61
C ALA A 105 -18.22 13.34 1.73
N LEU A 106 -17.77 13.07 2.97
CA LEU A 106 -17.99 14.00 4.08
C LEU A 106 -17.25 15.32 3.88
N ILE A 107 -16.01 15.28 3.38
CA ILE A 107 -15.24 16.49 3.06
C ILE A 107 -15.98 17.31 2.00
N LEU A 108 -16.41 16.69 0.90
CA LEU A 108 -17.16 17.36 -0.16
C LEU A 108 -18.48 17.95 0.34
N GLN A 109 -19.21 17.23 1.18
CA GLN A 109 -20.43 17.72 1.81
C GLN A 109 -20.16 18.97 2.66
N ARG A 110 -19.08 18.98 3.45
CA ARG A 110 -18.70 20.12 4.30
C ARG A 110 -18.27 21.33 3.48
N GLN A 111 -17.59 21.13 2.35
CA GLN A 111 -17.20 22.22 1.43
C GLN A 111 -18.41 22.82 0.71
N ASN A 112 -19.36 21.99 0.28
CA ASN A 112 -20.56 22.46 -0.42
C ASN A 112 -21.60 23.12 0.48
N LYS A 113 -21.61 22.83 1.80
CA LYS A 113 -22.52 23.48 2.76
C LYS A 113 -22.32 25.00 2.89
N TRP A 114 -21.17 25.54 2.49
CA TRP A 114 -20.90 26.99 2.51
C TRP A 114 -21.32 27.71 1.22
N LYS A 115 -21.82 26.99 0.19
CA LYS A 115 -22.24 27.59 -1.09
C LYS A 115 -23.69 28.06 -1.13
N TYR A 116 -24.47 27.89 -0.07
CA TYR A 116 -25.83 28.42 0.03
C TYR A 116 -26.00 29.23 1.33
N ILE A 117 -25.92 30.55 1.18
CA ILE A 117 -26.37 31.53 2.16
C ILE A 117 -27.42 32.37 1.41
N PRO A 118 -28.72 32.30 1.79
CA PRO A 118 -29.76 33.13 1.18
C PRO A 118 -29.52 34.63 1.38
#